data_AF-A0A353BJ25-F1
#
_entry.id   AF-A0A353BJ25-F1
#
_cell.length_a   1.000
_cell.length_b   1.000
_cell.length_c   1.000
_cell.angle_alpha   90.00
_cell.angle_beta   90.00
_cell.angle_gamma   90.00
#
_symmetry.space_group_name_H-M   'P 1'
#
loop_
_entity.id
_entity.type
_entity.pdbx_description
1 polymer ?
#
loop_
_entity_poly.entity_id
_entity_poly.type
_entity_poly.pdbx_seq_one_letter_code
_entity_poly.pdbx_strand_id
1 'polypeptide(L)'
;MMKRYALFLAVLLVAVLAFNSCGKKENPYEPNTDAAMGSVAANLINSGAVNVTPGLGVALFDLNTDSLGIQAQIIITFPVNMNAGTVNLTNIEVDAIQGGTITYYPELRKAVIYGTWTAGAYWVKVVFKTGLQGQGGGYIDGNGNGKADGAPYDYKKYYVCVGAPVTPAPDFVHPALINGFPYGGGVNPIHPGFYCTFDNNDIDSNLVRANFSVRDSTGRSISLKSAGTAGGPGSWFVLFQTTGADSILTSNAPYTVNVNLNAISDTNGNKAVWSNYGYVANIANAVWPFRTSTTAAGDYTPVRYITYSKTATELIVTFNDTLNYTTINANTFKVYKTSGGNLSSAVYGRIYYQPSDVGAYQVRFTLENAPIADPPNSTNYRFYLSRNIRDNTGWYLDGNNNGIGGEAGVPGWYISSDDIDEGFTR
;
A
#
# COMPACT_ATOMS: atom_id res chain seq x y z
N MET A 1 -26.07 49.89 12.27
CA MET A 1 -24.88 49.26 11.64
C MET A 1 -24.46 47.93 12.29
N MET A 2 -24.41 47.79 13.61
CA MET A 2 -23.97 46.54 14.29
C MET A 2 -24.70 45.24 13.87
N LYS A 3 -26.02 45.27 13.63
CA LYS A 3 -26.79 44.07 13.23
C LYS A 3 -26.37 43.48 11.87
N ARG A 4 -25.86 44.29 10.95
CA ARG A 4 -25.41 43.81 9.62
C ARG A 4 -24.04 43.14 9.69
N TYR A 5 -23.16 43.59 10.59
CA TYR A 5 -21.87 42.95 10.83
C TYR A 5 -21.98 41.62 11.58
N ALA A 6 -22.92 41.51 12.52
CA ALA A 6 -23.17 40.25 13.24
C ALA A 6 -23.67 39.12 12.32
N LEU A 7 -24.55 39.46 11.36
CA LEU A 7 -25.03 38.49 10.36
C LEU A 7 -23.92 38.06 9.40
N PHE A 8 -23.06 38.98 8.98
CA PHE A 8 -21.93 38.67 8.09
C PHE A 8 -20.88 37.80 8.79
N LEU A 9 -20.60 38.06 10.07
CA LEU A 9 -19.69 37.22 10.87
C LEU A 9 -20.24 35.81 11.09
N ALA A 10 -21.55 35.68 11.35
CA ALA A 10 -22.18 34.38 11.56
C ALA A 10 -22.19 33.53 10.28
N VAL A 11 -22.45 34.14 9.12
CA VAL A 11 -22.38 33.45 7.82
C VAL A 11 -20.94 33.06 7.47
N LEU A 12 -19.96 33.91 7.77
CA LEU A 12 -18.54 33.59 7.56
C LEU A 12 -18.09 32.44 8.48
N LEU A 13 -18.54 32.40 9.73
CA LEU A 13 -18.21 31.33 10.67
C LEU A 13 -18.83 29.98 10.25
N VAL A 14 -20.09 29.98 9.79
CA VAL A 14 -20.75 28.78 9.25
C VAL A 14 -20.10 28.32 7.95
N ALA A 15 -19.68 29.24 7.08
CA ALA A 15 -18.92 28.90 5.88
C ALA A 15 -17.54 28.32 6.23
N VAL A 16 -16.80 28.90 7.17
CA VAL A 16 -15.50 28.38 7.62
C VAL A 16 -15.66 27.00 8.28
N LEU A 17 -16.73 26.76 9.05
CA LEU A 17 -17.04 25.44 9.60
C LEU A 17 -17.45 24.44 8.51
N ALA A 18 -18.20 24.86 7.49
CA ALA A 18 -18.58 24.02 6.35
C ALA A 18 -17.38 23.65 5.46
N PHE A 19 -16.47 24.60 5.19
CA PHE A 19 -15.25 24.37 4.41
C PHE A 19 -14.18 23.58 5.16
N ASN A 20 -14.15 23.61 6.51
CA ASN A 20 -13.28 22.74 7.31
C ASN A 20 -13.92 21.39 7.69
N SER A 21 -15.22 21.19 7.44
CA SER A 21 -15.89 19.90 7.67
C SER A 21 -15.62 18.86 6.59
N CYS A 22 -15.04 19.25 5.46
CA CYS A 22 -14.42 18.34 4.50
C CYS A 22 -12.98 18.00 4.93
N GLY A 23 -12.79 17.71 6.22
CA GLY A 23 -11.59 17.06 6.69
C GLY A 23 -11.53 15.68 6.05
N LYS A 24 -10.37 15.29 5.51
CA LYS A 24 -10.08 13.90 5.17
C LYS A 24 -10.63 13.02 6.29
N LYS A 25 -11.51 12.07 5.97
CA LYS A 25 -11.96 11.07 6.96
C LYS A 25 -10.69 10.51 7.61
N GLU A 26 -10.51 10.72 8.91
CA GLU A 26 -9.25 10.37 9.60
C GLU A 26 -8.90 8.89 9.45
N ASN A 27 -9.90 8.07 9.12
CA ASN A 27 -9.74 6.65 8.91
C ASN A 27 -10.26 6.18 7.54
N PRO A 28 -9.39 5.68 6.64
CA PRO A 28 -9.81 5.08 5.38
C PRO A 28 -10.57 3.73 5.56
N TYR A 29 -10.51 3.13 6.75
CA TYR A 29 -11.18 1.86 7.07
C TYR A 29 -12.47 2.01 7.87
N GLU A 30 -12.81 3.22 8.32
CA GLU A 30 -14.12 3.43 8.90
C GLU A 30 -15.16 3.18 7.80
N PRO A 31 -16.08 2.22 7.98
CA PRO A 31 -17.02 1.88 6.93
C PRO A 31 -17.87 3.10 6.53
N ASN A 32 -18.13 3.25 5.23
CA ASN A 32 -18.87 4.38 4.67
C ASN A 32 -20.15 3.88 4.00
N THR A 33 -21.28 4.51 4.29
CA THR A 33 -22.56 4.24 3.62
C THR A 33 -22.63 4.79 2.19
N ASP A 34 -21.73 5.72 1.84
CA ASP A 34 -21.75 6.45 0.56
C ASP A 34 -20.67 5.98 -0.43
N ALA A 35 -19.86 4.97 -0.09
CA ALA A 35 -18.83 4.46 -0.98
C ALA A 35 -19.42 3.47 -1.98
N ALA A 36 -19.77 3.94 -3.18
CA ALA A 36 -19.83 3.07 -4.34
C ALA A 36 -18.41 2.52 -4.59
N MET A 37 -18.16 1.27 -4.22
CA MET A 37 -16.91 0.61 -4.59
C MET A 37 -16.92 0.31 -6.08
N GLY A 38 -15.90 0.81 -6.78
CA GLY A 38 -15.57 0.39 -8.13
C GLY A 38 -15.48 1.54 -9.10
N SER A 39 -14.28 2.08 -9.27
CA SER A 39 -13.98 2.80 -10.51
C SER A 39 -12.55 2.52 -10.98
N VAL A 40 -12.47 2.09 -12.25
CA VAL A 40 -11.37 2.19 -13.23
C VAL A 40 -10.30 1.09 -13.34
N ALA A 41 -10.39 -0.07 -12.69
CA ALA A 41 -9.44 -1.17 -12.95
C ALA A 41 -9.69 -1.99 -14.24
N ALA A 42 -10.83 -1.84 -14.91
CA ALA A 42 -11.35 -2.89 -15.78
C ALA A 42 -10.67 -3.08 -17.16
N ASN A 43 -9.79 -2.18 -17.61
CA ASN A 43 -9.32 -2.21 -19.02
C ASN A 43 -7.79 -2.27 -19.22
N LEU A 44 -6.98 -2.39 -18.16
CA LEU A 44 -5.52 -2.48 -18.33
C LEU A 44 -5.10 -3.79 -19.02
N ILE A 45 -4.06 -3.70 -19.84
CA ILE A 45 -3.50 -4.83 -20.57
C ILE A 45 -2.36 -5.43 -19.74
N ASN A 46 -2.50 -6.70 -19.33
CA ASN A 46 -1.47 -7.42 -18.60
C ASN A 46 -0.15 -7.42 -19.41
N SER A 47 0.89 -6.79 -18.86
CA SER A 47 2.20 -6.68 -19.50
C SER A 47 2.87 -8.03 -19.73
N GLY A 48 2.70 -8.99 -18.82
CA GLY A 48 3.26 -10.35 -18.93
C GLY A 48 2.66 -11.17 -20.09
N ALA A 49 1.47 -10.80 -20.56
CA ALA A 49 0.80 -11.48 -21.67
C ALA A 49 1.13 -10.89 -23.06
N VAL A 50 1.86 -9.77 -23.12
CA VAL A 50 2.37 -9.20 -24.38
C VAL A 50 3.66 -9.93 -24.76
N ASN A 51 3.63 -10.69 -25.84
CA ASN A 51 4.77 -11.46 -26.33
C ASN A 51 5.57 -10.66 -27.36
N VAL A 52 6.90 -10.72 -27.28
CA VAL A 52 7.81 -10.07 -28.21
C VAL A 52 8.77 -11.12 -28.78
N THR A 53 9.05 -11.05 -30.09
CA THR A 53 9.98 -11.92 -30.80
C THR A 53 10.92 -11.06 -31.64
N PRO A 54 12.25 -11.21 -31.56
CA PRO A 54 12.99 -12.16 -30.72
C PRO A 54 12.73 -12.01 -29.21
N GLY A 55 12.96 -13.09 -28.47
CA GLY A 55 12.79 -13.12 -27.02
C GLY A 55 13.77 -12.22 -26.28
N LEU A 56 13.62 -12.12 -24.96
CA LEU A 56 14.43 -11.23 -24.12
C LEU A 56 15.91 -11.59 -24.25
N GLY A 57 16.73 -10.62 -24.65
CA GLY A 57 18.17 -10.79 -24.86
C GLY A 57 18.57 -11.64 -26.05
N VAL A 58 17.62 -12.06 -26.89
CA VAL A 58 17.91 -12.75 -28.14
C VAL A 58 18.33 -11.74 -29.21
N ALA A 59 19.32 -12.14 -30.01
CA ALA A 59 19.81 -11.32 -31.11
C ALA A 59 18.74 -11.13 -32.20
N LEU A 60 18.67 -9.92 -32.74
CA LEU A 60 18.00 -9.61 -33.98
C LEU A 60 18.68 -10.38 -35.11
N PHE A 61 17.88 -11.14 -35.86
CA PHE A 61 18.35 -11.90 -37.00
C PHE A 61 18.39 -11.00 -38.24
N ASP A 62 19.53 -11.00 -38.93
CA ASP A 62 19.69 -10.27 -40.18
C ASP A 62 18.96 -11.00 -41.31
N LEU A 63 17.89 -10.39 -41.81
CA LEU A 63 17.04 -10.91 -42.86
C LEU A 63 17.65 -10.73 -44.24
N ASN A 64 18.67 -9.87 -44.39
CA ASN A 64 19.32 -9.61 -45.67
C ASN A 64 20.83 -9.35 -45.51
N THR A 65 21.61 -10.42 -45.58
CA THR A 65 23.07 -10.36 -45.42
C THR A 65 23.82 -9.58 -46.51
N ASP A 66 23.14 -9.19 -47.59
CA ASP A 66 23.75 -8.46 -48.71
C ASP A 66 23.69 -6.93 -48.52
N SER A 67 22.98 -6.45 -47.49
CA SER A 67 22.85 -5.02 -47.18
C SER A 67 23.63 -4.63 -45.93
N LEU A 68 24.12 -3.39 -45.87
CA LEU A 68 24.89 -2.90 -44.72
C LEU A 68 24.00 -2.74 -43.47
N GLY A 69 24.50 -3.25 -42.34
CA GLY A 69 23.78 -3.26 -41.07
C GLY A 69 22.97 -4.55 -40.88
N ILE A 70 22.19 -4.61 -39.82
CA ILE A 70 21.30 -5.73 -39.49
C ILE A 70 19.88 -5.33 -39.86
N GLN A 71 19.30 -5.92 -40.90
CA GLN A 71 17.90 -5.68 -41.25
C GLN A 71 17.04 -6.73 -40.57
N ALA A 72 16.29 -6.31 -39.56
CA ALA A 72 15.58 -7.25 -38.71
C ALA A 72 14.14 -6.82 -38.48
N GLN A 73 13.38 -7.76 -37.91
CA GLN A 73 12.02 -7.51 -37.47
C GLN A 73 11.85 -7.80 -35.98
N ILE A 74 11.01 -7.01 -35.34
CA ILE A 74 10.50 -7.26 -33.99
C ILE A 74 8.99 -7.49 -34.11
N ILE A 75 8.55 -8.69 -33.75
CA ILE A 75 7.14 -9.09 -33.79
C ILE A 75 6.59 -8.98 -32.38
N ILE A 76 5.44 -8.31 -32.25
CA ILE A 76 4.73 -8.12 -30.98
C ILE A 76 3.35 -8.75 -31.13
N THR A 77 2.98 -9.63 -30.20
CA THR A 77 1.63 -10.20 -30.12
C THR A 77 0.95 -9.72 -28.85
N PHE A 78 -0.22 -9.11 -29.00
CA PHE A 78 -1.01 -8.56 -27.91
C PHE A 78 -2.07 -9.55 -27.43
N PRO A 79 -2.36 -9.59 -26.12
CA PRO A 79 -3.40 -10.47 -25.57
C PRO A 79 -4.82 -10.02 -25.93
N VAL A 80 -4.98 -8.75 -26.33
CA VAL A 80 -6.27 -8.12 -26.67
C VAL A 80 -6.21 -7.46 -28.05
N ASN A 81 -7.37 -7.10 -28.60
CA ASN A 81 -7.44 -6.27 -29.79
C ASN A 81 -6.99 -4.85 -29.44
N MET A 82 -6.04 -4.32 -30.21
CA MET A 82 -5.52 -2.96 -30.03
C MET A 82 -6.31 -1.96 -30.86
N ASN A 83 -6.34 -0.71 -30.39
CA ASN A 83 -6.76 0.40 -31.23
C ASN A 83 -5.66 0.64 -32.28
N ALA A 84 -5.97 0.35 -33.54
CA ALA A 84 -5.02 0.45 -34.66
C ALA A 84 -4.37 1.83 -34.78
N GLY A 85 -5.08 2.92 -34.44
CA GLY A 85 -4.52 4.28 -34.48
C GLY A 85 -3.41 4.52 -33.45
N THR A 86 -3.32 3.67 -32.43
CA THR A 86 -2.32 3.79 -31.35
C THR A 86 -1.11 2.87 -31.53
N VAL A 87 -1.17 1.88 -32.43
CA VAL A 87 -0.07 0.97 -32.71
C VAL A 87 0.88 1.61 -33.72
N ASN A 88 1.78 2.45 -33.21
CA ASN A 88 2.73 3.23 -34.01
C ASN A 88 4.07 3.39 -33.27
N LEU A 89 5.11 3.86 -33.96
CA LEU A 89 6.45 4.01 -33.37
C LEU A 89 6.57 5.17 -32.37
N THR A 90 5.54 6.03 -32.23
CA THR A 90 5.48 7.04 -31.17
C THR A 90 5.12 6.41 -29.82
N ASN A 91 4.24 5.41 -29.86
CA ASN A 91 3.77 4.67 -28.69
C ASN A 91 4.53 3.37 -28.43
N ILE A 92 5.27 2.87 -29.43
CA ILE A 92 6.20 1.74 -29.32
C ILE A 92 7.57 2.23 -29.79
N GLU A 93 8.33 2.80 -28.86
CA GLU A 93 9.67 3.31 -29.17
C GLU A 93 10.67 2.19 -29.25
N VAL A 94 11.57 2.27 -30.24
CA VAL A 94 12.67 1.32 -30.43
C VAL A 94 13.96 2.09 -30.58
N ASP A 95 14.93 1.81 -29.71
CA ASP A 95 16.23 2.49 -29.73
C ASP A 95 17.04 2.09 -30.98
N ALA A 96 17.85 3.04 -31.48
CA ALA A 96 18.84 2.85 -32.55
C ALA A 96 18.31 2.28 -33.88
N ILE A 97 16.99 2.29 -34.11
CA ILE A 97 16.37 1.86 -35.37
C ILE A 97 16.56 2.94 -36.46
N GLN A 98 17.03 2.54 -37.62
CA GLN A 98 17.14 3.38 -38.83
C GLN A 98 16.08 2.96 -39.83
N GLY A 99 15.35 3.94 -40.39
CA GLY A 99 14.28 3.68 -41.36
C GLY A 99 13.14 2.81 -40.83
N GLY A 100 12.88 2.88 -39.51
CA GLY A 100 11.90 2.04 -38.83
C GLY A 100 10.49 2.22 -39.36
N THR A 101 9.79 1.10 -39.57
CA THR A 101 8.37 1.05 -39.92
C THR A 101 7.65 0.07 -39.00
N ILE A 102 6.35 0.26 -38.82
CA ILE A 102 5.49 -0.65 -38.06
C ILE A 102 4.21 -0.93 -38.84
N THR A 103 3.86 -2.20 -38.94
CA THR A 103 2.59 -2.65 -39.52
C THR A 103 1.80 -3.40 -38.47
N TYR A 104 0.54 -3.02 -38.26
CA TYR A 104 -0.38 -3.72 -37.37
C TYR A 104 -1.36 -4.58 -38.16
N TYR A 105 -1.53 -5.82 -37.71
CA TYR A 105 -2.44 -6.84 -38.24
C TYR A 105 -3.52 -7.11 -37.17
N PRO A 106 -4.63 -6.36 -37.15
CA PRO A 106 -5.64 -6.43 -36.10
C PRO A 106 -6.23 -7.84 -35.93
N GLU A 107 -6.43 -8.55 -37.03
CA GLU A 107 -6.98 -9.91 -37.08
C GLU A 107 -6.08 -10.96 -36.40
N LEU A 108 -4.79 -10.66 -36.29
CA LEU A 108 -3.80 -11.50 -35.61
C LEU A 108 -3.38 -10.93 -34.25
N ARG A 109 -3.92 -9.77 -33.85
CA ARG A 109 -3.45 -9.00 -32.68
C ARG A 109 -1.93 -8.80 -32.69
N LYS A 110 -1.37 -8.59 -33.87
CA LYS A 110 0.09 -8.66 -34.11
C LYS A 110 0.60 -7.37 -34.72
N ALA A 111 1.67 -6.81 -34.16
CA ALA A 111 2.44 -5.75 -34.81
C ALA A 111 3.80 -6.30 -35.27
N VAL A 112 4.27 -5.84 -36.42
CA VAL A 112 5.60 -6.15 -36.94
C VAL A 112 6.32 -4.84 -37.16
N ILE A 113 7.40 -4.65 -36.42
CA ILE A 113 8.34 -3.55 -36.59
C ILE A 113 9.46 -4.05 -37.48
N TYR A 114 9.80 -3.31 -38.52
CA TYR A 114 10.92 -3.59 -39.41
C TYR A 114 11.85 -2.39 -39.47
N GLY A 115 13.16 -2.62 -39.45
CA GLY A 115 14.15 -1.56 -39.60
C GLY A 115 15.57 -2.09 -39.72
N THR A 116 16.51 -1.16 -39.75
CA THR A 116 17.94 -1.44 -39.84
C THR A 116 18.65 -0.98 -38.58
N TRP A 117 19.58 -1.78 -38.08
CA TRP A 117 20.47 -1.44 -36.97
C TRP A 117 21.92 -1.48 -37.41
N THR A 118 22.76 -0.60 -36.86
CA THR A 118 24.21 -0.66 -37.09
C THR A 118 24.74 -1.98 -36.52
N ALA A 119 25.52 -2.72 -37.30
CA ALA A 119 26.13 -3.97 -36.85
C ALA A 119 27.06 -3.71 -35.63
N GLY A 120 27.05 -4.63 -34.66
CA GLY A 120 27.80 -4.50 -33.42
C GLY A 120 27.31 -5.49 -32.35
N ALA A 121 27.65 -5.21 -31.10
CA ALA A 121 27.20 -5.97 -29.93
C ALA A 121 26.62 -4.98 -28.90
N TYR A 122 25.30 -4.86 -28.84
CA TYR A 122 24.61 -3.96 -27.90
C TYR A 122 23.14 -4.32 -27.71
N TRP A 123 22.55 -3.77 -26.65
CA TRP A 123 21.14 -3.93 -26.32
C TRP A 123 20.26 -2.89 -27.03
N VAL A 124 19.12 -3.33 -27.56
CA VAL A 124 18.08 -2.50 -28.14
C VAL A 124 16.89 -2.49 -27.19
N LYS A 125 16.54 -1.30 -26.69
CA LYS A 125 15.36 -1.09 -25.83
C LYS A 125 14.12 -0.91 -26.70
N VAL A 126 13.04 -1.61 -26.34
CA VAL A 126 11.70 -1.43 -26.87
C VAL A 126 10.81 -0.94 -25.72
N VAL A 127 10.19 0.23 -25.86
CA VAL A 127 9.34 0.83 -24.82
C VAL A 127 7.91 0.92 -25.33
N PHE A 128 6.99 0.28 -24.63
CA PHE A 128 5.56 0.41 -24.85
C PHE A 128 5.01 1.49 -23.93
N LYS A 129 4.48 2.56 -24.49
CA LYS A 129 3.95 3.70 -23.73
C LYS A 129 2.46 3.57 -23.47
N THR A 130 1.95 4.35 -22.51
CA THR A 130 0.52 4.42 -22.16
C THR A 130 -0.38 4.97 -23.27
N GLY A 131 0.20 5.61 -24.29
CA GLY A 131 -0.53 5.97 -25.52
C GLY A 131 -0.92 4.76 -26.37
N LEU A 132 -0.29 3.60 -26.19
CA LEU A 132 -0.66 2.34 -26.82
C LEU A 132 -1.87 1.74 -26.11
N GLN A 133 -3.03 1.71 -26.77
CA GLN A 133 -4.30 1.37 -26.13
C GLN A 133 -5.00 0.19 -26.81
N GLY A 134 -5.69 -0.60 -25.99
CA GLY A 134 -6.68 -1.58 -26.43
C GLY A 134 -7.92 -0.91 -27.02
N GLN A 135 -8.78 -1.68 -27.69
CA GLN A 135 -10.08 -1.18 -28.17
C GLN A 135 -10.98 -0.67 -27.02
N GLY A 136 -10.83 -1.22 -25.81
CA GLY A 136 -11.51 -0.75 -24.59
C GLY A 136 -10.90 0.53 -23.97
N GLY A 137 -9.89 1.13 -24.59
CA GLY A 137 -9.25 2.38 -24.13
C GLY A 137 -8.20 2.23 -23.03
N GLY A 138 -8.04 1.05 -22.43
CA GLY A 138 -6.97 0.83 -21.46
C GLY A 138 -5.63 0.52 -22.13
N TYR A 139 -4.55 0.79 -21.39
CA TYR A 139 -3.16 0.65 -21.85
C TYR A 139 -2.42 -0.45 -21.09
N ILE A 140 -1.17 -0.73 -21.46
CA ILE A 140 -0.35 -1.77 -20.82
C ILE A 140 -0.04 -1.39 -19.37
N ASP A 141 -0.29 -2.33 -18.45
CA ASP A 141 0.13 -2.27 -17.05
C ASP A 141 1.62 -2.62 -16.96
N GLY A 142 2.47 -1.65 -17.31
CA GLY A 142 3.91 -1.86 -17.49
C GLY A 142 4.64 -2.27 -16.21
N ASN A 143 4.15 -1.82 -15.04
CA ASN A 143 4.70 -2.16 -13.74
C ASN A 143 4.04 -3.41 -13.11
N GLY A 144 2.91 -3.88 -13.66
CA GLY A 144 2.25 -5.12 -13.30
C GLY A 144 1.44 -5.06 -12.00
N ASN A 145 1.10 -3.87 -11.51
CA ASN A 145 0.46 -3.68 -10.21
C ASN A 145 -1.08 -3.65 -10.27
N GLY A 146 -1.66 -3.75 -11.47
CA GLY A 146 -3.10 -3.72 -11.71
C GLY A 146 -3.75 -2.34 -11.55
N LYS A 147 -2.96 -1.26 -11.49
CA LYS A 147 -3.42 0.13 -11.34
C LYS A 147 -3.05 0.95 -12.57
N ALA A 148 -3.90 1.93 -12.87
CA ALA A 148 -3.74 2.82 -14.01
C ALA A 148 -2.93 4.05 -13.59
N ASP A 149 -1.62 3.90 -13.45
CA ASP A 149 -0.68 4.91 -12.94
C ASP A 149 -0.22 5.90 -14.03
N GLY A 150 -0.34 5.52 -15.30
CA GLY A 150 0.00 6.37 -16.44
C GLY A 150 1.51 6.43 -16.71
N ALA A 151 1.90 7.36 -17.58
CA ALA A 151 3.30 7.56 -17.94
C ALA A 151 4.11 8.18 -16.78
N PRO A 152 5.39 7.83 -16.61
CA PRO A 152 6.13 6.74 -17.25
C PRO A 152 6.01 5.39 -16.53
N TYR A 153 5.17 5.29 -15.51
CA TYR A 153 5.07 4.16 -14.57
C TYR A 153 4.56 2.89 -15.24
N ASP A 154 3.55 3.04 -16.10
CA ASP A 154 2.97 1.95 -16.88
C ASP A 154 3.68 1.74 -18.22
N TYR A 155 4.91 2.21 -18.36
CA TYR A 155 5.70 1.88 -19.53
C TYR A 155 6.28 0.47 -19.38
N LYS A 156 5.92 -0.43 -20.30
CA LYS A 156 6.61 -1.72 -20.40
C LYS A 156 7.93 -1.51 -21.14
N LYS A 157 9.02 -1.98 -20.57
CA LYS A 157 10.34 -2.03 -21.22
C LYS A 157 10.63 -3.47 -21.63
N TYR A 158 11.24 -3.64 -22.80
CA TYR A 158 11.70 -4.92 -23.31
C TYR A 158 13.04 -4.75 -24.01
N TYR A 159 13.85 -5.80 -24.07
CA TYR A 159 15.19 -5.73 -24.61
C TYR A 159 15.50 -6.90 -25.54
N VAL A 160 16.05 -6.57 -26.70
CA VAL A 160 16.65 -7.51 -27.66
C VAL A 160 18.10 -7.09 -27.89
N CYS A 161 18.89 -7.90 -28.60
CA CYS A 161 20.29 -7.58 -28.88
C CYS A 161 20.55 -7.37 -30.36
N VAL A 162 21.54 -6.56 -30.71
CA VAL A 162 22.22 -6.63 -32.00
C VAL A 162 23.51 -7.41 -31.78
N GLY A 163 23.76 -8.43 -32.61
CA GLY A 163 24.90 -9.34 -32.43
C GLY A 163 24.83 -10.14 -31.13
N ALA A 164 25.99 -10.44 -30.54
CA ALA A 164 26.06 -11.17 -29.28
C ALA A 164 25.58 -10.30 -28.10
N PRO A 165 24.80 -10.86 -27.14
CA PRO A 165 24.42 -10.14 -25.93
C PRO A 165 25.66 -9.67 -25.15
N VAL A 166 25.71 -8.39 -24.81
CA VAL A 166 26.81 -7.83 -24.01
C VAL A 166 26.49 -7.91 -22.51
N THR A 167 27.52 -8.16 -21.70
CA THR A 167 27.43 -8.18 -20.24
C THR A 167 27.90 -6.86 -19.62
N PRO A 168 27.24 -6.38 -18.55
CA PRO A 168 26.05 -6.95 -17.92
C PRO A 168 24.78 -6.73 -18.78
N ALA A 169 23.78 -7.58 -18.59
CA ALA A 169 22.46 -7.34 -19.17
C ALA A 169 21.85 -6.05 -18.56
N PRO A 170 21.01 -5.31 -19.29
CA PRO A 170 20.27 -4.18 -18.76
C PRO A 170 19.46 -4.64 -17.57
N ASP A 171 19.69 -3.98 -16.45
CA ASP A 171 18.86 -4.14 -15.27
C ASP A 171 17.77 -3.07 -15.29
N PHE A 172 16.54 -3.54 -15.27
CA PHE A 172 15.32 -2.73 -15.26
C PHE A 172 14.37 -3.21 -14.15
N VAL A 173 14.85 -4.10 -13.29
CA VAL A 173 14.05 -4.67 -12.21
C VAL A 173 14.17 -3.70 -11.04
N HIS A 174 13.03 -3.11 -10.67
CA HIS A 174 12.99 -2.26 -9.50
C HIS A 174 13.16 -3.12 -8.23
N PRO A 175 14.12 -2.82 -7.34
CA PRO A 175 14.28 -3.58 -6.11
C PRO A 175 13.10 -3.32 -5.18
N ALA A 176 12.44 -4.37 -4.70
CA ALA A 176 11.28 -4.25 -3.82
C ALA A 176 11.69 -4.42 -2.35
N LEU A 177 11.26 -3.49 -1.49
CA LEU A 177 11.28 -3.72 -0.05
C LEU A 177 10.22 -4.76 0.29
N ILE A 178 10.66 -5.95 0.70
CA ILE A 178 9.79 -7.10 0.97
C ILE A 178 9.60 -7.40 2.46
N ASN A 179 10.51 -6.92 3.31
CA ASN A 179 10.42 -7.13 4.75
C ASN A 179 11.25 -6.10 5.54
N GLY A 180 11.06 -6.05 6.84
CA GLY A 180 11.93 -5.36 7.77
C GLY A 180 11.52 -5.61 9.22
N PHE A 181 12.35 -5.13 10.13
CA PHE A 181 12.27 -5.43 11.55
C PHE A 181 12.94 -4.31 12.35
N PRO A 182 12.53 -4.05 13.60
CA PRO A 182 11.42 -4.67 14.34
C PRO A 182 10.05 -4.18 13.87
N TYR A 183 9.02 -4.98 14.11
CA TYR A 183 7.61 -4.62 13.96
C TYR A 183 6.82 -5.25 15.12
N GLY A 184 5.57 -4.83 15.33
CA GLY A 184 4.77 -5.31 16.45
C GLY A 184 5.29 -4.84 17.81
N GLY A 185 4.57 -5.16 18.88
CA GLY A 185 4.84 -4.60 20.20
C GLY A 185 4.97 -5.64 21.31
N GLY A 186 5.60 -5.22 22.41
CA GLY A 186 5.71 -5.99 23.65
C GLY A 186 6.80 -7.07 23.69
N VAL A 187 7.33 -7.49 22.54
CA VAL A 187 8.32 -8.59 22.45
C VAL A 187 9.72 -8.16 21.98
N ASN A 188 9.86 -6.97 21.41
CA ASN A 188 11.15 -6.53 20.86
C ASN A 188 12.10 -6.13 21.99
N PRO A 189 13.31 -6.68 22.11
CA PRO A 189 14.21 -6.30 23.20
C PRO A 189 14.51 -4.80 23.17
N ILE A 190 14.92 -4.22 24.31
CA ILE A 190 15.37 -2.82 24.41
C ILE A 190 16.66 -2.52 23.61
N HIS A 191 17.28 -3.57 23.06
CA HIS A 191 18.36 -3.49 22.08
C HIS A 191 17.98 -4.26 20.80
N PRO A 192 16.94 -3.83 20.06
CA PRO A 192 16.52 -4.58 18.90
C PRO A 192 17.56 -4.42 17.78
N GLY A 193 17.83 -5.51 17.07
CA GLY A 193 18.41 -5.39 15.73
C GLY A 193 17.41 -4.71 14.81
N PHE A 194 17.90 -3.95 13.84
CA PHE A 194 17.05 -3.34 12.81
C PHE A 194 17.50 -3.87 11.47
N TYR A 195 16.55 -4.20 10.59
CA TYR A 195 16.88 -4.50 9.20
C TYR A 195 15.74 -4.16 8.26
N CYS A 196 16.09 -4.00 7.00
CA CYS A 196 15.18 -4.03 5.86
C CYS A 196 15.72 -5.02 4.82
N THR A 197 14.81 -5.76 4.19
CA THR A 197 15.12 -6.78 3.20
C THR A 197 14.56 -6.38 1.84
N PHE A 198 15.43 -6.39 0.84
CA PHE A 198 15.06 -6.24 -0.56
C PHE A 198 15.10 -7.60 -1.27
N ASP A 199 14.30 -7.77 -2.33
CA ASP A 199 14.23 -9.00 -3.14
C ASP A 199 15.43 -9.21 -4.07
N ASN A 200 16.31 -8.21 -4.20
CA ASN A 200 17.49 -8.26 -5.05
C ASN A 200 18.74 -7.67 -4.35
N ASN A 201 19.92 -8.10 -4.78
CA ASN A 201 21.21 -7.77 -4.16
C ASN A 201 21.95 -6.57 -4.77
N ASP A 202 21.38 -5.99 -5.82
CA ASP A 202 21.87 -4.79 -6.50
C ASP A 202 21.40 -3.48 -5.84
N ILE A 203 20.55 -3.55 -4.81
CA ILE A 203 20.14 -2.38 -4.03
C ILE A 203 21.35 -1.59 -3.49
N ASP A 204 21.36 -0.27 -3.68
CA ASP A 204 22.43 0.57 -3.14
C ASP A 204 22.27 0.69 -1.61
N SER A 205 23.01 -0.15 -0.89
CA SER A 205 22.99 -0.17 0.57
C SER A 205 23.41 1.15 1.21
N ASN A 206 24.16 2.03 0.53
CA ASN A 206 24.49 3.36 1.05
C ASN A 206 23.28 4.29 1.01
N LEU A 207 22.50 4.25 -0.06
CA LEU A 207 21.23 4.98 -0.14
C LEU A 207 20.25 4.47 0.91
N VAL A 208 20.17 3.15 1.11
CA VAL A 208 19.34 2.57 2.19
C VAL A 208 19.78 3.11 3.55
N ARG A 209 21.09 3.12 3.85
CA ARG A 209 21.61 3.64 5.12
C ARG A 209 21.30 5.11 5.35
N ALA A 210 21.33 5.93 4.30
CA ALA A 210 21.01 7.36 4.37
C ALA A 210 19.50 7.63 4.54
N ASN A 211 18.65 6.68 4.18
CA ASN A 211 17.20 6.84 4.10
C ASN A 211 16.40 5.93 5.04
N PHE A 212 17.08 5.20 5.92
CA PHE A 212 16.51 4.44 7.02
C PHE A 212 16.56 5.27 8.29
N SER A 213 15.43 5.41 8.98
CA SER A 213 15.36 6.15 10.24
C SER A 213 14.41 5.51 11.23
N VAL A 214 14.68 5.72 12.51
CA VAL A 214 13.81 5.31 13.61
C VAL A 214 13.52 6.55 14.46
N ARG A 215 12.27 6.71 14.87
CA ARG A 215 11.83 7.83 15.71
C ARG A 215 11.05 7.34 16.92
N ASP A 216 11.17 8.04 18.04
CA ASP A 216 10.26 7.84 19.18
C ASP A 216 8.91 8.56 18.97
N SER A 217 8.00 8.41 19.93
CA SER A 217 6.67 9.04 19.89
C SER A 217 6.66 10.57 19.89
N THR A 218 7.78 11.22 20.26
CA THR A 218 7.92 12.68 20.18
C THR A 218 8.42 13.14 18.80
N GLY A 219 8.77 12.20 17.93
CA GLY A 219 9.35 12.45 16.62
C GLY A 219 10.87 12.61 16.64
N ARG A 220 11.53 12.42 17.80
CA ARG A 220 13.00 12.49 17.92
C ARG A 220 13.63 11.29 17.24
N SER A 221 14.65 11.54 16.43
CA SER A 221 15.41 10.48 15.76
C SER A 221 16.26 9.68 16.76
N ILE A 222 16.29 8.36 16.56
CA ILE A 222 17.12 7.41 17.27
C ILE A 222 18.43 7.22 16.50
N SER A 223 19.54 7.31 17.21
CA SER A 223 20.88 7.15 16.63
C SER A 223 21.14 5.69 16.28
N LEU A 224 21.40 5.44 15.00
CA LEU A 224 21.72 4.12 14.47
C LEU A 224 23.14 4.09 13.88
N LYS A 225 23.77 2.93 13.94
CA LYS A 225 24.97 2.60 13.17
C LYS A 225 24.68 1.45 12.22
N SER A 226 25.35 1.44 11.07
CA SER A 226 25.33 0.29 10.17
C SER A 226 25.99 -0.91 10.87
N ALA A 227 25.27 -2.03 10.94
CA ALA A 227 25.77 -3.29 11.46
C ALA A 227 26.28 -4.23 10.34
N GLY A 228 25.99 -3.89 9.09
CA GLY A 228 26.50 -4.60 7.91
C GLY A 228 25.44 -4.79 6.84
N THR A 229 25.78 -5.64 5.87
CA THR A 229 24.85 -6.18 4.86
C THR A 229 25.00 -7.68 4.84
N ALA A 230 23.90 -8.39 4.64
CA ALA A 230 23.90 -9.84 4.45
C ALA A 230 23.06 -10.17 3.22
N GLY A 231 23.45 -11.20 2.47
CA GLY A 231 22.75 -11.59 1.24
C GLY A 231 22.57 -13.10 1.14
N GLY A 232 21.43 -13.49 0.60
CA GLY A 232 21.17 -14.85 0.10
C GLY A 232 20.61 -14.78 -1.33
N PRO A 233 20.43 -15.93 -2.01
CA PRO A 233 19.75 -15.95 -3.31
C PRO A 233 18.36 -15.30 -3.19
N GLY A 234 18.12 -14.21 -3.91
CA GLY A 234 16.83 -13.51 -3.94
C GLY A 234 16.48 -12.70 -2.68
N SER A 235 17.44 -12.38 -1.80
CA SER A 235 17.21 -11.43 -0.71
C SER A 235 18.48 -10.72 -0.23
N TRP A 236 18.35 -9.43 0.05
CA TRP A 236 19.43 -8.58 0.54
C TRP A 236 19.03 -7.78 1.76
N PHE A 237 19.80 -7.91 2.83
CA PHE A 237 19.55 -7.30 4.13
C PHE A 237 20.51 -6.13 4.35
N VAL A 238 19.96 -5.00 4.77
CA VAL A 238 20.75 -3.90 5.33
C VAL A 238 20.47 -3.85 6.82
N LEU A 239 21.49 -4.05 7.64
CA LEU A 239 21.36 -4.19 9.09
C LEU A 239 21.83 -2.93 9.82
N PHE A 240 21.10 -2.58 10.87
CA PHE A 240 21.39 -1.46 11.75
C PHE A 240 21.30 -1.89 13.22
N GLN A 241 22.02 -1.16 14.06
CA GLN A 241 21.97 -1.27 15.51
C GLN A 241 21.90 0.11 16.12
N THR A 242 21.27 0.21 17.29
CA THR A 242 21.35 1.43 18.10
C THR A 242 22.80 1.75 18.50
N THR A 243 23.09 3.02 18.72
CA THR A 243 24.44 3.47 19.07
C THR A 243 24.43 4.70 19.98
N GLY A 244 25.56 4.96 20.64
CA GLY A 244 25.76 6.12 21.50
C GLY A 244 24.77 6.16 22.67
N ALA A 245 24.19 7.35 22.89
CA ALA A 245 23.19 7.57 23.95
C ALA A 245 21.90 6.77 23.73
N ASP A 246 21.61 6.35 22.50
CA ASP A 246 20.44 5.54 22.16
C ASP A 246 20.74 4.03 22.15
N SER A 247 21.93 3.60 22.60
CA SER A 247 22.32 2.17 22.65
C SER A 247 21.34 1.28 23.42
N ILE A 248 20.56 1.87 24.32
CA ILE A 248 19.42 1.25 25.01
C ILE A 248 18.18 2.08 24.72
N LEU A 249 17.17 1.46 24.14
CA LEU A 249 15.87 2.10 23.96
C LEU A 249 15.09 2.09 25.27
N THR A 250 14.20 3.06 25.42
CA THR A 250 13.29 3.13 26.56
C THR A 250 12.44 1.87 26.62
N SER A 251 12.36 1.26 27.80
CA SER A 251 11.51 0.11 28.07
C SER A 251 10.04 0.46 27.81
N ASN A 252 9.29 -0.47 27.20
CA ASN A 252 7.86 -0.31 26.97
C ASN A 252 7.51 1.00 26.25
N ALA A 253 8.29 1.38 25.23
CA ALA A 253 8.11 2.63 24.50
C ALA A 253 7.81 2.39 23.01
N PRO A 254 6.90 3.17 22.42
CA PRO A 254 6.58 3.09 21.00
C PRO A 254 7.63 3.82 20.15
N TYR A 255 7.91 3.24 19.00
CA TYR A 255 8.83 3.75 18.00
C TYR A 255 8.28 3.51 16.60
N THR A 256 8.77 4.27 15.64
CA THR A 256 8.39 4.14 14.23
C THR A 256 9.65 4.01 13.39
N VAL A 257 9.70 2.96 12.57
CA VAL A 257 10.69 2.82 11.50
C VAL A 257 10.17 3.51 10.23
N ASN A 258 11.05 4.19 9.51
CA ASN A 258 10.74 4.83 8.25
C ASN A 258 11.87 4.58 7.23
N VAL A 259 11.49 4.10 6.05
CA VAL A 259 12.34 3.94 4.89
C VAL A 259 11.84 4.83 3.76
N ASN A 260 12.63 5.83 3.38
CA ASN A 260 12.32 6.74 2.28
C ASN A 260 12.63 6.09 0.93
N LEU A 261 11.68 5.31 0.40
CA LEU A 261 11.82 4.55 -0.83
C LEU A 261 12.12 5.42 -2.07
N ASN A 262 11.58 6.65 -2.15
CA ASN A 262 11.83 7.55 -3.29
C ASN A 262 13.31 7.93 -3.47
N ALA A 263 14.07 7.93 -2.36
CA ALA A 263 15.49 8.28 -2.35
C ALA A 263 16.41 7.07 -2.50
N ILE A 264 15.85 5.86 -2.59
CA ILE A 264 16.62 4.62 -2.72
C ILE A 264 16.52 4.11 -4.16
N SER A 265 17.63 3.61 -4.68
CA SER A 265 17.70 2.89 -5.95
C SER A 265 18.73 1.76 -5.86
N ASP A 266 18.68 0.82 -6.80
CA ASP A 266 19.80 -0.07 -7.05
C ASP A 266 21.01 0.66 -7.66
N THR A 267 22.09 -0.08 -7.89
CA THR A 267 23.32 0.39 -8.53
C THR A 267 23.16 0.78 -10.00
N ASN A 268 22.05 0.40 -10.64
CA ASN A 268 21.72 0.73 -12.03
C ASN A 268 20.74 1.91 -12.13
N GLY A 269 20.28 2.43 -11.00
CA GLY A 269 19.38 3.58 -10.89
C GLY A 269 17.89 3.23 -10.90
N ASN A 270 17.48 1.95 -10.85
CA ASN A 270 16.06 1.62 -10.71
C ASN A 270 15.62 1.92 -9.28
N LYS A 271 14.54 2.71 -9.16
CA LYS A 271 14.03 3.18 -7.87
C LYS A 271 13.48 2.02 -7.05
N ALA A 272 13.74 2.03 -5.75
CA ALA A 272 13.16 1.06 -4.85
C ALA A 272 11.64 1.20 -4.80
N VAL A 273 10.96 0.06 -4.79
CA VAL A 273 9.51 -0.04 -4.74
C VAL A 273 9.08 -0.73 -3.47
N TRP A 274 7.79 -0.65 -3.19
CA TRP A 274 7.21 -1.34 -2.05
C TRP A 274 6.55 -2.63 -2.53
N SER A 275 7.06 -3.81 -2.11
CA SER A 275 6.47 -5.12 -2.45
C SER A 275 6.01 -5.20 -3.92
N ASN A 276 4.76 -5.59 -4.18
CA ASN A 276 4.16 -5.75 -5.50
C ASN A 276 3.63 -4.45 -6.13
N TYR A 277 3.88 -3.27 -5.54
CA TYR A 277 3.28 -2.02 -6.04
C TYR A 277 3.82 -1.59 -7.41
N GLY A 278 4.87 -2.23 -7.94
CA GLY A 278 5.57 -1.69 -9.09
C GLY A 278 6.11 -0.28 -8.80
N TYR A 279 6.75 0.35 -9.79
CA TYR A 279 7.19 1.74 -9.62
C TYR A 279 6.06 2.72 -9.94
N VAL A 280 5.79 3.64 -9.02
CA VAL A 280 4.87 4.78 -9.18
C VAL A 280 5.53 6.10 -8.77
N ALA A 281 4.98 7.24 -9.17
CA ALA A 281 5.47 8.54 -8.70
C ALA A 281 5.33 8.63 -7.19
N ASN A 282 6.33 9.18 -6.50
CA ASN A 282 6.22 9.54 -5.09
C ASN A 282 5.72 8.37 -4.23
N ILE A 283 6.32 7.19 -4.38
CA ILE A 283 6.04 6.02 -3.55
C ILE A 283 6.09 6.45 -2.09
N ALA A 284 5.01 6.20 -1.36
CA ALA A 284 4.98 6.54 0.06
C ALA A 284 6.14 5.83 0.77
N ASN A 285 6.73 6.49 1.76
CA ASN A 285 7.74 5.85 2.59
C ASN A 285 7.15 4.57 3.20
N ALA A 286 7.96 3.52 3.29
CA ALA A 286 7.58 2.36 4.09
C ALA A 286 7.75 2.74 5.56
N VAL A 287 6.63 2.77 6.28
CA VAL A 287 6.58 3.19 7.68
C VAL A 287 5.88 2.11 8.47
N TRP A 288 6.52 1.61 9.51
CA TRP A 288 5.92 0.62 10.39
C TRP A 288 6.27 0.90 11.86
N PRO A 289 5.31 0.68 12.78
CA PRO A 289 5.55 0.88 14.19
C PRO A 289 6.16 -0.37 14.84
N PHE A 290 6.85 -0.17 15.95
CA PHE A 290 7.21 -1.23 16.87
C PHE A 290 7.22 -0.72 18.30
N ARG A 291 7.22 -1.66 19.24
CA ARG A 291 7.32 -1.36 20.67
C ARG A 291 8.34 -2.24 21.34
N THR A 292 9.15 -1.65 22.21
CA THR A 292 10.11 -2.40 23.03
C THR A 292 9.40 -3.19 24.11
N SER A 293 10.01 -4.29 24.51
CA SER A 293 9.63 -5.15 25.62
C SER A 293 9.79 -4.38 26.92
N THR A 294 9.04 -4.79 27.93
CA THR A 294 9.18 -4.31 29.29
C THR A 294 10.02 -5.28 30.13
N THR A 295 10.84 -4.75 31.04
CA THR A 295 11.44 -5.53 32.13
C THR A 295 10.79 -5.23 33.49
N ALA A 296 9.83 -4.31 33.52
CA ALA A 296 9.12 -3.90 34.73
C ALA A 296 7.85 -4.72 34.96
N ALA A 297 7.35 -4.74 36.20
CA ALA A 297 6.07 -5.35 36.56
C ALA A 297 4.92 -4.33 36.46
N GLY A 298 3.80 -4.70 35.84
CA GLY A 298 2.68 -3.79 35.55
C GLY A 298 1.89 -4.20 34.29
N ASP A 299 0.84 -3.45 33.97
CA ASP A 299 0.12 -3.58 32.71
C ASP A 299 0.86 -2.85 31.59
N TYR A 300 1.19 -3.62 30.55
CA TYR A 300 2.01 -3.20 29.43
C TYR A 300 1.49 -3.74 28.09
N THR A 301 0.26 -4.25 28.09
CA THR A 301 -0.35 -4.75 26.87
C THR A 301 -1.43 -3.78 26.42
N PRO A 302 -1.52 -3.51 25.12
CA PRO A 302 -2.66 -2.77 24.61
C PRO A 302 -3.98 -3.45 24.96
N VAL A 303 -5.04 -2.66 25.09
CA VAL A 303 -6.39 -3.19 25.28
C VAL A 303 -6.83 -3.92 24.02
N ARG A 304 -7.49 -5.06 24.20
CA ARG A 304 -7.95 -5.93 23.11
C ARG A 304 -9.43 -6.17 23.24
N TYR A 305 -10.10 -6.12 22.11
CA TYR A 305 -11.47 -6.64 21.98
C TYR A 305 -11.43 -8.17 22.13
N ILE A 306 -12.33 -8.72 22.93
CA ILE A 306 -12.39 -10.16 23.21
C ILE A 306 -13.61 -10.79 22.59
N THR A 307 -14.78 -10.22 22.86
CA THR A 307 -16.04 -10.79 22.41
C THR A 307 -17.15 -9.76 22.48
N TYR A 308 -18.26 -10.07 21.82
CA TYR A 308 -19.52 -9.40 22.05
C TYR A 308 -20.59 -10.41 22.45
N SER A 309 -21.59 -9.94 23.19
CA SER A 309 -22.84 -10.64 23.41
C SER A 309 -23.99 -9.69 23.17
N LYS A 310 -25.19 -10.22 22.98
CA LYS A 310 -26.39 -9.43 22.71
C LYS A 310 -27.56 -9.94 23.51
N THR A 311 -28.43 -9.01 23.90
CA THR A 311 -29.74 -9.29 24.44
C THR A 311 -30.79 -8.76 23.47
N ALA A 312 -32.07 -8.88 23.85
CA ALA A 312 -33.14 -8.27 23.09
C ALA A 312 -32.97 -6.75 22.95
N THR A 313 -32.28 -6.06 23.87
CA THR A 313 -32.23 -4.59 23.93
C THR A 313 -30.83 -4.00 23.90
N GLU A 314 -29.78 -4.80 24.07
CA GLU A 314 -28.41 -4.31 24.25
C GLU A 314 -27.41 -5.15 23.45
N LEU A 315 -26.38 -4.48 22.93
CA LEU A 315 -25.12 -5.09 22.51
C LEU A 315 -24.09 -4.81 23.61
N ILE A 316 -23.40 -5.86 24.07
CA ILE A 316 -22.40 -5.79 25.14
C ILE A 316 -21.07 -6.24 24.56
N VAL A 317 -20.07 -5.36 24.58
CA VAL A 317 -18.72 -5.62 24.07
C VAL A 317 -17.78 -5.77 25.25
N THR A 318 -16.98 -6.84 25.26
CA THR A 318 -16.02 -7.17 26.32
C THR A 318 -14.59 -7.02 25.82
N PHE A 319 -13.74 -6.43 26.65
CA PHE A 319 -12.31 -6.27 26.44
C PHE A 319 -11.51 -7.09 27.47
N ASN A 320 -10.20 -7.23 27.27
CA ASN A 320 -9.33 -7.95 28.20
C ASN A 320 -8.74 -7.07 29.32
N ASP A 321 -8.94 -5.76 29.25
CA ASP A 321 -8.33 -4.79 30.16
C ASP A 321 -9.31 -3.68 30.55
N THR A 322 -8.92 -2.92 31.56
CA THR A 322 -9.61 -1.73 32.01
C THR A 322 -9.88 -0.76 30.87
N LEU A 323 -11.00 -0.06 30.90
CA LEU A 323 -11.39 0.86 29.83
C LEU A 323 -11.36 2.30 30.32
N ASN A 324 -10.76 3.17 29.52
CA ASN A 324 -11.00 4.60 29.63
C ASN A 324 -12.27 4.95 28.87
N TYR A 325 -13.39 4.91 29.58
CA TYR A 325 -14.72 5.17 29.03
C TYR A 325 -14.88 6.56 28.38
N THR A 326 -14.00 7.53 28.66
CA THR A 326 -14.05 8.84 27.97
C THR A 326 -13.69 8.72 26.48
N THR A 327 -12.95 7.68 26.10
CA THR A 327 -12.58 7.39 24.71
C THR A 327 -13.65 6.60 23.97
N ILE A 328 -14.68 6.09 24.66
CA ILE A 328 -15.74 5.28 24.07
C ILE A 328 -16.98 6.15 23.86
N ASN A 329 -17.20 6.57 22.62
CA ASN A 329 -18.25 7.50 22.24
C ASN A 329 -18.71 7.21 20.80
N ALA A 330 -19.62 8.04 20.26
CA ALA A 330 -20.20 7.82 18.93
C ALA A 330 -19.17 7.86 17.78
N ASN A 331 -17.96 8.39 17.98
CA ASN A 331 -16.90 8.35 16.98
C ASN A 331 -16.12 7.02 17.01
N THR A 332 -16.04 6.37 18.17
CA THR A 332 -15.22 5.17 18.40
C THR A 332 -16.02 3.88 18.54
N PHE A 333 -17.33 3.96 18.76
CA PHE A 333 -18.23 2.81 18.75
C PHE A 333 -19.47 3.16 17.92
N LYS A 334 -19.62 2.49 16.77
CA LYS A 334 -20.73 2.69 15.83
C LYS A 334 -21.43 1.38 15.54
N VAL A 335 -22.72 1.43 15.27
CA VAL A 335 -23.51 0.26 14.84
C VAL A 335 -24.21 0.60 13.53
N TYR A 336 -24.25 -0.36 12.63
CA TYR A 336 -24.83 -0.21 11.30
C TYR A 336 -25.76 -1.37 10.99
N LYS A 337 -26.86 -1.08 10.29
CA LYS A 337 -27.70 -2.08 9.66
C LYS A 337 -27.08 -2.52 8.35
N THR A 338 -27.08 -3.82 8.08
CA THR A 338 -26.61 -4.37 6.80
C THR A 338 -27.75 -4.97 5.97
N SER A 339 -27.58 -4.95 4.65
CA SER A 339 -28.47 -5.57 3.67
C SER A 339 -27.63 -6.19 2.55
N GLY A 340 -27.80 -7.49 2.29
CA GLY A 340 -27.01 -8.21 1.28
C GLY A 340 -25.49 -8.17 1.54
N GLY A 341 -25.06 -8.08 2.80
CA GLY A 341 -23.65 -7.95 3.19
C GLY A 341 -23.10 -6.53 3.17
N ASN A 342 -23.86 -5.56 2.66
CA ASN A 342 -23.47 -4.14 2.58
C ASN A 342 -24.06 -3.33 3.72
N LEU A 343 -23.39 -2.25 4.12
CA LEU A 343 -23.92 -1.29 5.09
C LEU A 343 -25.03 -0.46 4.45
N SER A 344 -26.15 -0.34 5.14
CA SER A 344 -27.35 0.35 4.63
C SER A 344 -27.67 1.64 5.38
N SER A 345 -27.44 1.68 6.69
CA SER A 345 -27.72 2.84 7.54
C SER A 345 -27.02 2.71 8.90
N ALA A 346 -26.70 3.84 9.51
CA ALA A 346 -26.26 3.88 10.91
C ALA A 346 -27.45 3.62 11.86
N VAL A 347 -27.19 2.90 12.94
CA VAL A 347 -28.12 2.69 14.05
C VAL A 347 -27.71 3.63 15.17
N TYR A 348 -28.64 4.47 15.60
CA TYR A 348 -28.42 5.36 16.72
C TYR A 348 -28.85 4.71 18.03
N GLY A 349 -27.97 4.70 19.02
CA GLY A 349 -28.22 4.15 20.34
C GLY A 349 -27.36 4.84 21.38
N ARG A 350 -27.61 4.55 22.65
CA ARG A 350 -26.82 5.09 23.75
C ARG A 350 -25.66 4.15 24.06
N ILE A 351 -24.46 4.71 24.15
CA ILE A 351 -23.27 4.06 24.69
C ILE A 351 -23.22 4.35 26.19
N TYR A 352 -23.10 3.31 27.01
CA TYR A 352 -23.00 3.44 28.47
C TYR A 352 -22.34 2.21 29.09
N TYR A 353 -22.09 2.31 30.38
CA TYR A 353 -21.57 1.23 31.22
C TYR A 353 -22.22 1.33 32.60
N GLN A 354 -22.31 0.20 33.28
CA GLN A 354 -22.78 0.07 34.64
C GLN A 354 -21.59 -0.18 35.58
N PRO A 355 -21.73 0.02 36.91
CA PRO A 355 -20.64 -0.28 37.85
C PRO A 355 -20.11 -1.72 37.74
N SER A 356 -20.97 -2.70 37.45
CA SER A 356 -20.57 -4.10 37.20
C SER A 356 -19.72 -4.27 35.94
N ASP A 357 -19.91 -3.42 34.94
CA ASP A 357 -19.21 -3.51 33.66
C ASP A 357 -17.75 -3.07 33.79
N VAL A 358 -17.43 -2.24 34.79
CA VAL A 358 -16.05 -1.79 35.05
C VAL A 358 -15.14 -2.95 35.42
N GLY A 359 -15.59 -3.83 36.31
CA GLY A 359 -14.83 -5.03 36.70
C GLY A 359 -14.88 -6.15 35.66
N ALA A 360 -15.85 -6.11 34.74
CA ALA A 360 -15.99 -7.05 33.64
C ALA A 360 -15.38 -6.55 32.32
N TYR A 361 -14.80 -5.34 32.31
CA TYR A 361 -14.21 -4.70 31.13
C TYR A 361 -15.19 -4.57 29.95
N GLN A 362 -16.41 -4.12 30.25
CA GLN A 362 -17.53 -4.11 29.30
C GLN A 362 -18.02 -2.70 28.95
N VAL A 363 -18.51 -2.54 27.73
CA VAL A 363 -19.31 -1.39 27.31
C VAL A 363 -20.58 -1.85 26.61
N ARG A 364 -21.67 -1.09 26.80
CA ARG A 364 -22.99 -1.41 26.27
C ARG A 364 -23.44 -0.39 25.25
N PHE A 365 -24.20 -0.86 24.27
CA PHE A 365 -24.89 -0.06 23.26
C PHE A 365 -26.37 -0.43 23.21
N THR A 366 -27.27 0.54 23.32
CA THR A 366 -28.72 0.26 23.23
C THR A 366 -29.15 -0.03 21.80
N LEU A 367 -29.94 -1.09 21.62
CA LEU A 367 -30.48 -1.52 20.33
C LEU A 367 -31.91 -0.98 20.08
N GLU A 368 -32.35 0.04 20.80
CA GLU A 368 -33.73 0.56 20.71
C GLU A 368 -34.15 0.95 19.28
N ASN A 369 -33.21 1.46 18.46
CA ASN A 369 -33.45 1.83 17.06
C ASN A 369 -32.94 0.80 16.04
N ALA A 370 -32.73 -0.45 16.45
CA ALA A 370 -32.19 -1.53 15.61
C ALA A 370 -33.26 -2.61 15.28
N PRO A 371 -34.37 -2.29 14.59
CA PRO A 371 -35.56 -3.14 14.52
C PRO A 371 -35.30 -4.61 14.17
N ILE A 372 -35.89 -5.52 14.94
CA ILE A 372 -35.88 -6.96 14.63
C ILE A 372 -36.66 -7.17 13.33
N ALA A 373 -36.07 -7.81 12.32
CA ALA A 373 -36.83 -8.17 11.13
C ALA A 373 -37.76 -9.35 11.39
N ASP A 374 -38.82 -9.42 10.59
CA ASP A 374 -39.69 -10.57 10.45
C ASP A 374 -39.34 -11.27 9.12
N PRO A 375 -38.84 -12.52 9.13
CA PRO A 375 -38.68 -13.41 10.29
C PRO A 375 -37.50 -13.02 11.20
N PRO A 376 -37.62 -13.28 12.53
CA PRO A 376 -36.56 -13.02 13.50
C PRO A 376 -35.30 -13.78 13.10
N ASN A 377 -34.13 -13.12 13.17
CA ASN A 377 -32.81 -13.52 12.64
C ASN A 377 -32.50 -13.12 11.18
N SER A 378 -33.35 -12.37 10.48
CA SER A 378 -33.06 -11.93 9.10
C SER A 378 -32.40 -10.55 8.99
N THR A 379 -32.36 -9.74 10.05
CA THR A 379 -31.59 -8.49 10.04
C THR A 379 -30.19 -8.70 10.58
N ASN A 380 -29.22 -8.47 9.69
CA ASN A 380 -27.82 -8.45 10.02
C ASN A 380 -27.40 -7.02 10.35
N TYR A 381 -26.67 -6.88 11.45
CA TYR A 381 -26.02 -5.66 11.88
C TYR A 381 -24.51 -5.86 11.87
N ARG A 382 -23.78 -4.75 11.86
CA ARG A 382 -22.34 -4.71 12.14
C ARG A 382 -22.07 -3.67 13.18
N PHE A 383 -21.12 -3.92 14.07
CA PHE A 383 -20.56 -2.86 14.89
C PHE A 383 -19.11 -2.62 14.53
N TYR A 384 -18.73 -1.36 14.64
CA TYR A 384 -17.39 -0.87 14.41
C TYR A 384 -16.83 -0.33 15.71
N LEU A 385 -15.65 -0.81 16.11
CA LEU A 385 -14.85 -0.24 17.18
C LEU A 385 -13.60 0.40 16.56
N SER A 386 -13.35 1.66 16.92
CA SER A 386 -12.17 2.36 16.47
C SER A 386 -10.95 1.95 17.29
N ARG A 387 -9.82 1.81 16.59
CA ARG A 387 -8.47 1.75 17.18
C ARG A 387 -8.15 2.85 18.20
N ASN A 388 -8.91 3.95 18.20
CA ASN A 388 -8.74 5.06 19.14
C ASN A 388 -9.33 4.83 20.54
N ILE A 389 -10.05 3.73 20.77
CA ILE A 389 -10.46 3.30 22.13
C ILE A 389 -9.21 3.09 22.97
N ARG A 390 -9.24 3.49 24.25
CA ARG A 390 -8.12 3.31 25.17
C ARG A 390 -8.48 2.64 26.48
N ASP A 391 -7.47 2.04 27.09
CA ASP A 391 -7.50 1.66 28.51
C ASP A 391 -7.25 2.87 29.44
N ASN A 392 -7.28 2.63 30.76
CA ASN A 392 -7.02 3.67 31.75
C ASN A 392 -5.55 4.10 31.84
N THR A 393 -4.61 3.31 31.32
CA THR A 393 -3.19 3.66 31.30
C THR A 393 -2.80 4.45 30.04
N GLY A 394 -3.71 4.55 29.06
CA GLY A 394 -3.58 5.33 27.83
C GLY A 394 -3.23 4.53 26.58
N TRP A 395 -3.19 3.20 26.67
CA TRP A 395 -3.03 2.28 25.56
C TRP A 395 -4.21 2.26 24.62
N TYR A 396 -3.92 2.24 23.33
CA TYR A 396 -4.93 2.12 22.28
C TYR A 396 -5.40 0.68 22.09
N LEU A 397 -6.52 0.52 21.40
CA LEU A 397 -7.05 -0.78 21.00
C LEU A 397 -6.11 -1.46 20.01
N ASP A 398 -5.78 -2.72 20.29
CA ASP A 398 -5.00 -3.64 19.46
C ASP A 398 -5.95 -4.70 18.89
N GLY A 399 -6.72 -4.30 17.89
CA GLY A 399 -7.67 -5.19 17.24
C GLY A 399 -7.02 -6.28 16.39
N ASN A 400 -5.79 -6.05 15.91
CA ASN A 400 -5.04 -7.02 15.12
C ASN A 400 -4.17 -7.98 15.97
N ASN A 401 -4.10 -7.74 17.29
CA ASN A 401 -3.32 -8.51 18.28
C ASN A 401 -1.80 -8.52 18.03
N ASN A 402 -1.23 -7.42 17.52
CA ASN A 402 0.19 -7.30 17.26
C ASN A 402 1.00 -6.71 18.43
N GLY A 403 0.33 -6.28 19.51
CA GLY A 403 0.96 -5.77 20.73
C GLY A 403 1.33 -4.28 20.73
N ILE A 404 0.91 -3.48 19.76
CA ILE A 404 1.16 -2.03 19.71
C ILE A 404 -0.10 -1.22 20.04
N GLY A 405 -1.20 -1.48 19.32
CA GLY A 405 -2.47 -0.79 19.43
C GLY A 405 -2.49 0.60 18.79
N GLY A 406 -3.59 0.92 18.11
CA GLY A 406 -3.86 2.23 17.50
C GLY A 406 -3.54 2.31 16.00
N GLU A 407 -3.09 1.24 15.37
CA GLU A 407 -2.69 1.23 13.97
C GLU A 407 -3.87 1.30 13.00
N ALA A 408 -3.73 2.14 11.97
CA ALA A 408 -4.67 2.17 10.86
C ALA A 408 -4.53 0.96 9.94
N GLY A 409 -3.54 0.10 10.17
CA GLY A 409 -3.01 -0.83 9.18
C GLY A 409 -2.08 -0.14 8.19
N VAL A 410 -1.15 -0.91 7.63
CA VAL A 410 -0.13 -0.43 6.69
C VAL A 410 -0.24 -1.26 5.40
N PRO A 411 -0.92 -0.77 4.34
CA PRO A 411 -1.24 -1.55 3.14
C PRO A 411 -0.06 -2.19 2.39
N GLY A 412 0.36 -3.41 2.71
CA GLY A 412 1.49 -4.09 2.05
C GLY A 412 2.63 -4.46 2.99
N TRP A 413 2.51 -4.05 4.25
CA TRP A 413 3.00 -4.84 5.38
C TRP A 413 1.79 -5.63 5.89
N TYR A 414 1.92 -6.89 6.28
CA TYR A 414 0.81 -7.69 6.81
C TYR A 414 0.29 -7.20 8.18
N ILE A 415 0.31 -5.88 8.41
CA ILE A 415 -0.20 -5.16 9.57
C ILE A 415 -1.61 -4.68 9.18
N SER A 416 -2.63 -5.41 9.61
CA SER A 416 -4.03 -5.01 9.48
C SER A 416 -4.36 -3.84 10.40
N SER A 417 -5.48 -3.16 10.15
CA SER A 417 -5.98 -2.15 11.10
C SER A 417 -6.34 -2.78 12.43
N ASP A 418 -6.22 -1.99 13.51
CA ASP A 418 -6.72 -2.31 14.84
C ASP A 418 -8.20 -1.98 15.03
N ASP A 419 -8.83 -1.42 14.01
CA ASP A 419 -10.28 -1.29 14.00
C ASP A 419 -10.94 -2.67 13.96
N ILE A 420 -12.03 -2.81 14.72
CA ILE A 420 -12.86 -4.03 14.72
C ILE A 420 -14.12 -3.75 13.90
N ASP A 421 -14.44 -4.64 12.95
CA ASP A 421 -15.74 -4.66 12.25
C ASP A 421 -16.33 -6.07 12.37
N GLU A 422 -17.39 -6.21 13.17
CA GLU A 422 -17.96 -7.50 13.55
C GLU A 422 -19.45 -7.55 13.24
N GLY A 423 -19.87 -8.64 12.59
CA GLY A 423 -21.27 -8.88 12.24
C GLY A 423 -22.05 -9.56 13.35
N PHE A 424 -23.30 -9.16 13.56
CA PHE A 424 -24.23 -9.84 14.46
C PHE A 424 -25.67 -9.82 13.93
N THR A 425 -26.43 -10.88 14.20
CA THR A 425 -27.88 -10.92 13.96
C THR A 425 -28.62 -10.39 15.18
N ARG A 426 -29.73 -9.67 14.99
CA ARG A 426 -30.68 -9.37 16.08
C ARG A 426 -31.91 -10.24 15.99
#